data_AF-A0A5Q0LNM7-F1
#
_entry.id   AF-A0A5Q0LNM7-F1
#
_cell.length_a   1.000
_cell.length_b   1.000
_cell.length_c   1.000
_cell.angle_alpha   90.00
_cell.angle_beta   90.00
_cell.angle_gamma   90.00
#
_symmetry.space_group_name_H-M   'P 1'
#
loop_
_entity.id
_entity.type
_entity.pdbx_description
1 polymer ?
#
loop_
_entity_poly.entity_id
_entity_poly.type
_entity_poly.pdbx_seq_one_letter_code
_entity_poly.pdbx_strand_id
1 'polypeptide(L)'
;MEAVRLIVASRRALAGTGDTDEVVAEAWQAQALAQAIGSRFAVSGPPELRGEALGLTELAGRGCGVLDAAPRDIADLRAARLTELGDAREALLCLAGLLAEVGIALVGVACAADEQGTYWQCMEAIDAADESRDRVLEMLRRLADRDQGVVERGWATG
;
A
#
# COMPACT_ATOMS: atom_id res chain seq x y z
N MET A 1 15.19 -5.97 0.08
CA MET A 1 14.18 -7.02 0.30
C MET A 1 13.07 -6.86 -0.73
N GLU A 2 12.43 -7.96 -1.09
CA GLU A 2 11.33 -8.04 -2.05
C GLU A 2 10.00 -7.57 -1.44
N ALA A 3 9.12 -6.99 -2.27
CA ALA A 3 7.88 -6.34 -1.87
C ALA A 3 6.90 -7.27 -1.14
N VAL A 4 6.59 -8.45 -1.68
CA VAL A 4 5.67 -9.42 -1.09
C VAL A 4 6.15 -9.83 0.30
N ARG A 5 7.46 -10.06 0.48
CA ARG A 5 8.02 -10.37 1.81
C ARG A 5 7.79 -9.26 2.84
N LEU A 6 7.98 -8.00 2.44
CA LEU A 6 7.74 -6.85 3.31
C LEU A 6 6.25 -6.69 3.62
N ILE A 7 5.37 -6.89 2.63
CA ILE A 7 3.91 -6.85 2.80
C ILE A 7 3.46 -7.92 3.79
N VAL A 8 3.93 -9.17 3.64
CA VAL A 8 3.62 -10.26 4.57
C VAL A 8 4.10 -9.95 5.98
N ALA A 9 5.29 -9.32 6.12
CA ALA A 9 5.77 -8.87 7.43
C ALA A 9 4.84 -7.81 8.05
N SER A 10 4.39 -6.82 7.26
CA SER A 10 3.41 -5.82 7.71
C SER A 10 2.09 -6.44 8.15
N ARG A 11 1.53 -7.37 7.37
CA ARG A 11 0.26 -8.04 7.71
C ARG A 11 0.36 -8.83 9.01
N ARG A 12 1.48 -9.53 9.22
CA ARG A 12 1.73 -10.28 10.47
C ARG A 12 1.88 -9.37 11.67
N ALA A 13 2.56 -8.24 11.51
CA ALA A 13 2.70 -7.26 12.58
C ALA A 13 1.33 -6.66 12.92
N LEU A 14 0.58 -6.17 11.93
CA LEU A 14 -0.76 -5.62 12.11
C LEU A 14 -1.76 -6.60 12.75
N ALA A 15 -1.68 -7.89 12.42
CA ALA A 15 -2.54 -8.92 13.03
C ALA A 15 -2.07 -9.36 14.44
N GLY A 16 -0.83 -9.08 14.80
CA GLY A 16 -0.23 -9.45 16.08
C GLY A 16 -0.38 -8.39 17.17
N THR A 17 -0.79 -7.17 16.82
CA THR A 17 -0.94 -6.05 17.75
C THR A 17 -2.32 -6.08 18.41
N GLY A 18 -2.35 -5.87 19.73
CA GLY A 18 -3.59 -5.69 20.50
C GLY A 18 -3.75 -4.28 21.06
N ASP A 19 -2.71 -3.46 20.94
CA ASP A 19 -2.65 -2.08 21.42
C ASP A 19 -2.93 -1.09 20.28
N THR A 20 -3.68 -0.03 20.57
CA THR A 20 -4.10 0.96 19.56
C THR A 20 -2.92 1.72 18.97
N ASP A 21 -1.91 2.06 19.76
CA ASP A 21 -0.76 2.84 19.29
C ASP A 21 0.11 1.98 18.38
N GLU A 22 0.26 0.69 18.70
CA GLU A 22 0.93 -0.28 17.84
C GLU A 22 0.18 -0.46 16.51
N VAL A 23 -1.17 -0.52 16.52
CA VAL A 23 -1.97 -0.59 15.28
C VAL A 23 -1.75 0.66 14.41
N VAL A 24 -1.72 1.86 15.02
CA VAL A 24 -1.49 3.10 14.28
C VAL A 24 -0.08 3.14 13.68
N ALA A 25 0.94 2.70 14.43
CA ALA A 25 2.31 2.60 13.91
C ALA A 25 2.44 1.59 12.76
N GLU A 26 1.72 0.47 12.84
CA GLU A 26 1.68 -0.55 11.80
C GLU A 26 0.94 -0.09 10.54
N ALA A 27 -0.16 0.65 10.70
CA ALA A 27 -0.87 1.30 9.61
C ALA A 27 0.02 2.32 8.89
N TRP A 28 0.77 3.13 9.66
CA TRP A 28 1.74 4.07 9.11
C TRP A 28 2.82 3.34 8.29
N GLN A 29 3.41 2.25 8.82
CA GLN A 29 4.42 1.47 8.09
C GLN A 29 3.89 0.85 6.80
N ALA A 30 2.64 0.39 6.81
CA ALA A 30 1.97 -0.16 5.64
C ALA A 30 1.75 0.89 4.54
N GLN A 31 1.34 2.11 4.92
CA GLN A 31 1.20 3.22 3.98
C GLN A 31 2.57 3.69 3.44
N ALA A 32 3.60 3.77 4.28
CA ALA A 32 4.95 4.11 3.82
C ALA A 32 5.48 3.06 2.82
N LEU A 33 5.18 1.78 3.06
CA LEU A 33 5.51 0.70 2.14
C LEU A 33 4.73 0.81 0.83
N ALA A 34 3.43 1.13 0.88
CA ALA A 34 2.61 1.37 -0.30
C ALA A 34 3.15 2.53 -1.16
N GLN A 35 3.55 3.63 -0.52
CA GLN A 35 4.19 4.78 -1.16
C GLN A 35 5.49 4.37 -1.87
N ALA A 36 6.36 3.61 -1.19
CA ALA A 36 7.61 3.14 -1.76
C ALA A 36 7.42 2.19 -2.95
N ILE A 37 6.41 1.31 -2.89
CA ILE A 37 6.03 0.42 -3.99
C ILE A 37 5.52 1.23 -5.19
N GLY A 38 4.61 2.19 -4.95
CA GLY A 38 4.12 3.10 -5.99
C GLY A 38 5.25 3.85 -6.69
N SER A 39 6.18 4.43 -5.92
CA SER A 39 7.33 5.15 -6.47
C SER A 39 8.20 4.25 -7.36
N ARG A 40 8.46 3.00 -6.94
CA ARG A 40 9.21 2.04 -7.75
C ARG A 40 8.48 1.64 -9.02
N PHE A 41 7.16 1.47 -9.00
CA PHE A 41 6.38 1.23 -10.21
C PHE A 41 6.39 2.42 -11.16
N ALA A 42 6.37 3.66 -10.64
CA ALA A 42 6.44 4.86 -11.47
C ALA A 42 7.79 4.97 -12.21
N VAL A 43 8.89 4.56 -11.57
CA VAL A 43 10.25 4.65 -12.13
C VAL A 43 10.57 3.45 -13.03
N SER A 44 10.29 2.23 -12.57
CA SER A 44 10.79 0.99 -13.18
C SER A 44 9.68 0.05 -13.68
N GLY A 45 8.42 0.36 -13.41
CA GLY A 45 7.28 -0.43 -13.84
C GLY A 45 6.90 -0.21 -15.31
N PRO A 46 5.88 -0.96 -15.79
CA PRO A 46 5.33 -0.77 -17.13
C PRO A 46 4.84 0.67 -17.35
N PRO A 47 5.08 1.27 -18.52
CA PRO A 47 4.67 2.64 -18.84
C PRO A 47 3.20 2.96 -18.55
N GLU A 48 2.32 2.00 -18.78
CA GLU A 48 0.86 2.12 -18.66
C GLU A 48 0.40 2.29 -17.20
N LEU A 49 1.25 1.88 -16.26
CA LEU A 49 0.97 1.98 -14.83
C LEU A 49 1.46 3.28 -14.21
N ARG A 50 2.30 4.07 -14.90
CA ARG A 50 3.00 5.22 -14.27
C ARG A 50 2.05 6.22 -13.63
N GLY A 51 0.95 6.56 -14.32
CA GLY A 51 -0.03 7.52 -13.80
C GLY A 51 -0.64 7.05 -12.47
N GLU A 52 -1.09 5.79 -12.41
CA GLU A 52 -1.67 5.23 -11.19
C GLU A 52 -0.62 4.98 -10.11
N ALA A 53 0.62 4.65 -10.49
CA ALA A 53 1.72 4.46 -9.56
C ALA A 53 2.13 5.78 -8.88
N LEU A 54 2.09 6.90 -9.60
CA LEU A 54 2.26 8.24 -9.03
C LEU A 54 1.10 8.59 -8.10
N GLY A 55 -0.14 8.36 -8.53
CA GLY A 55 -1.32 8.56 -7.67
C GLY A 55 -1.27 7.73 -6.39
N LEU A 56 -0.86 6.46 -6.47
CA LEU A 56 -0.62 5.61 -5.30
C LEU A 56 0.45 6.19 -4.37
N THR A 57 1.53 6.74 -4.93
CA THR A 57 2.61 7.35 -4.13
C THR A 57 2.08 8.55 -3.34
N GLU A 58 1.28 9.41 -3.98
CA GLU A 58 0.72 10.61 -3.36
C GLU A 58 -0.31 10.25 -2.27
N LEU A 59 -1.25 9.36 -2.57
CA LEU A 59 -2.30 8.93 -1.64
C LEU A 59 -1.74 8.21 -0.41
N ALA A 60 -0.80 7.29 -0.62
CA ALA A 60 -0.15 6.61 0.49
C ALA A 60 0.71 7.56 1.34
N GLY A 61 1.32 8.58 0.72
CA GLY A 61 2.03 9.64 1.42
C GLY A 61 1.12 10.53 2.28
N ARG A 62 -0.10 10.84 1.81
CA ARG A 62 -1.13 11.54 2.60
C ARG A 62 -1.45 10.77 3.87
N GLY A 63 -1.68 9.45 3.76
CA GLY A 63 -1.93 8.61 4.93
C GLY A 63 -0.81 8.69 5.97
N CYS A 64 0.45 8.60 5.52
CA CYS A 64 1.62 8.73 6.41
C CYS A 64 1.68 10.10 7.11
N GLY A 65 1.25 11.17 6.43
CA GLY A 65 1.29 12.53 6.96
C GLY A 65 0.20 12.84 7.99
N VAL A 66 -0.89 12.08 7.99
CA VAL A 66 -2.00 12.25 8.94
C VAL A 66 -1.76 11.48 10.24
N LEU A 67 -1.12 10.32 10.15
CA LEU A 67 -0.79 9.48 11.29
C LEU A 67 0.50 9.98 11.97
N ASP A 68 0.41 10.47 13.21
CA ASP A 68 1.56 10.91 14.01
C ASP A 68 2.29 9.74 14.69
N ALA A 69 2.72 8.76 13.90
CA ALA A 69 3.31 7.51 14.40
C ALA A 69 4.56 7.08 13.62
N ALA A 70 5.23 8.04 12.97
CA ALA A 70 6.44 7.76 12.21
C ALA A 70 7.55 7.15 13.11
N PRO A 71 8.17 6.03 12.71
CA PRO A 71 9.33 5.48 13.39
C PRO A 71 10.46 6.49 13.46
N ARG A 72 11.21 6.47 14.57
CA ARG A 72 12.29 7.44 14.83
C ARG A 72 13.56 7.17 14.03
N ASP A 73 13.76 5.92 13.57
CA ASP A 73 14.92 5.52 12.77
C ASP A 73 14.49 5.05 11.37
N ILE A 74 15.19 5.53 10.35
CA ILE A 74 15.02 5.14 8.95
C ILE A 74 15.29 3.63 8.78
N ALA A 75 16.21 3.05 9.56
CA ALA A 75 16.55 1.63 9.49
C ALA A 75 15.36 0.72 9.85
N ASP A 76 14.42 1.20 10.67
CA ASP A 76 13.23 0.48 11.10
C ASP A 76 12.09 0.55 10.07
N LEU A 77 12.23 1.40 9.04
CA LEU A 77 11.24 1.55 7.98
C LEU A 77 11.26 0.34 7.03
N ARG A 78 10.15 -0.39 6.94
CA ARG A 78 10.00 -1.46 5.93
C ARG A 78 10.12 -0.89 4.52
N ALA A 79 9.60 0.32 4.31
CA ALA A 79 9.75 1.07 3.07
C ALA A 79 11.22 1.24 2.65
N ALA A 80 12.12 1.55 3.59
CA ALA A 80 13.55 1.72 3.31
C ALA A 80 14.24 0.39 2.95
N ARG A 81 13.69 -0.75 3.39
CA ARG A 81 14.22 -2.09 3.09
C ARG A 81 13.78 -2.62 1.73
N LEU A 82 12.84 -1.96 1.05
CA LEU A 82 12.36 -2.34 -0.28
C LEU A 82 13.46 -2.09 -1.31
N THR A 83 13.94 -3.15 -1.97
CA THR A 83 14.99 -3.06 -3.01
C THR A 83 14.50 -3.49 -4.38
N GLU A 84 13.47 -4.33 -4.44
CA GLU A 84 12.93 -4.91 -5.65
C GLU A 84 11.42 -5.16 -5.51
N LEU A 85 10.70 -5.15 -6.62
CA LEU A 85 9.25 -5.37 -6.65
C LEU A 85 8.85 -6.85 -6.78
N GLY A 86 9.75 -7.72 -7.27
CA GLY A 86 9.39 -9.10 -7.59
C GLY A 86 8.41 -9.19 -8.75
N ASP A 87 7.44 -10.11 -8.65
CA ASP A 87 6.32 -10.21 -9.59
C ASP A 87 5.35 -9.03 -9.38
N ALA A 88 5.15 -8.24 -10.43
CA ALA A 88 4.34 -7.03 -10.35
C ALA A 88 2.88 -7.31 -9.94
N ARG A 89 2.29 -8.38 -10.48
CA ARG A 89 0.88 -8.72 -10.23
C ARG A 89 0.71 -9.25 -8.80
N GLU A 90 1.61 -10.12 -8.36
CA GLU A 90 1.61 -10.65 -7.00
C GLU A 90 1.81 -9.54 -5.97
N ALA A 91 2.80 -8.66 -6.17
CA ALA A 91 3.05 -7.54 -5.29
C ALA A 91 1.83 -6.62 -5.14
N LEU A 92 1.15 -6.30 -6.26
CA LEU A 92 -0.06 -5.47 -6.24
C LEU A 92 -1.25 -6.18 -5.56
N LEU A 93 -1.45 -7.48 -5.78
CA LEU A 93 -2.50 -8.25 -5.09
C LEU A 93 -2.26 -8.29 -3.57
N CYS A 94 -1.03 -8.55 -3.16
CA CYS A 94 -0.66 -8.53 -1.75
C CYS A 94 -0.84 -7.13 -1.14
N LEU A 95 -0.49 -6.08 -1.88
CA LEU A 95 -0.62 -4.70 -1.42
C LEU A 95 -2.09 -4.31 -1.25
N ALA A 96 -2.97 -4.66 -2.19
CA ALA A 96 -4.41 -4.42 -2.07
C ALA A 96 -5.01 -5.10 -0.83
N GLY A 97 -4.53 -6.31 -0.50
CA GLY A 97 -4.92 -7.02 0.71
C GLY A 97 -4.45 -6.32 1.98
N LEU A 98 -3.19 -5.88 2.03
CA LEU A 98 -2.65 -5.13 3.16
C LEU A 98 -3.41 -3.81 3.40
N LEU A 99 -3.70 -3.04 2.34
CA LEU A 99 -4.43 -1.78 2.46
C LEU A 99 -5.86 -1.99 3.00
N ALA A 100 -6.53 -3.07 2.61
CA ALA A 100 -7.83 -3.43 3.17
C ALA A 100 -7.75 -3.78 4.66
N GLU A 101 -6.71 -4.52 5.07
CA GLU A 101 -6.48 -4.85 6.49
C GLU A 101 -6.17 -3.62 7.33
N VAL A 102 -5.38 -2.68 6.80
CA VAL A 102 -5.11 -1.38 7.44
C VAL A 102 -6.40 -0.62 7.67
N GLY A 103 -7.27 -0.52 6.66
CA GLY A 103 -8.57 0.15 6.80
C GLY A 103 -9.41 -0.47 7.92
N ILE A 104 -9.52 -1.79 7.97
CA ILE A 104 -10.27 -2.49 9.02
C ILE A 104 -9.67 -2.25 10.40
N ALA A 105 -8.34 -2.31 10.53
CA ALA A 105 -7.66 -2.11 11.80
C ALA A 105 -7.86 -0.67 12.33
N LEU A 106 -7.76 0.33 11.46
CA LEU A 106 -7.99 1.73 11.81
C LEU A 106 -9.45 2.02 12.17
N VAL A 107 -10.43 1.29 11.61
CA VAL A 107 -11.83 1.39 12.08
C VAL A 107 -11.92 0.96 13.54
N GLY A 108 -11.22 -0.11 13.93
CA GLY A 108 -11.13 -0.55 15.33
C GLY A 108 -10.59 0.54 16.25
N VAL A 109 -9.49 1.20 15.85
CA VAL A 109 -8.91 2.33 16.60
C VAL A 109 -9.87 3.51 16.67
N ALA A 110 -10.49 3.89 15.55
CA ALA A 110 -11.46 4.99 15.51
C ALA A 110 -12.65 4.74 16.44
N CYS A 111 -13.15 3.50 16.50
CA CYS A 111 -14.25 3.13 17.40
C CYS A 111 -13.85 3.18 18.88
N ALA A 112 -12.58 3.00 19.19
CA ALA A 112 -12.03 3.07 20.55
C ALA A 112 -11.51 4.46 20.93
N ALA A 113 -11.50 5.42 20.00
CA ALA A 113 -10.95 6.75 20.22
C ALA A 113 -11.85 7.59 21.14
N ASP A 114 -11.33 7.94 22.31
CA ASP A 114 -11.97 8.89 23.24
C ASP A 114 -11.80 10.35 22.77
N GLU A 115 -10.75 10.61 21.97
CA GLU A 115 -10.40 11.94 21.47
C GLU A 115 -10.88 12.15 20.03
N GLN A 116 -11.57 13.26 19.79
CA GLN A 116 -12.07 13.61 18.46
C GLN A 116 -10.95 13.77 17.41
N GLY A 117 -9.75 14.18 17.85
CA GLY A 117 -8.57 14.29 16.99
C GLY A 117 -8.13 12.92 16.43
N THR A 118 -7.99 11.93 17.31
CA THR A 118 -7.62 10.55 16.94
C THR A 118 -8.66 9.91 16.03
N TYR A 119 -9.95 10.11 16.31
CA TYR A 119 -11.02 9.66 15.43
C TYR A 119 -10.85 10.22 14.01
N TRP A 120 -10.66 11.54 13.89
CA TRP A 120 -10.53 12.19 12.58
C TRP A 120 -9.27 11.76 11.83
N GLN A 121 -8.15 11.64 12.52
CA GLN A 121 -6.90 11.10 11.96
C GLN A 121 -7.11 9.68 11.40
N CYS A 122 -7.83 8.83 12.12
CA CYS A 122 -8.15 7.48 11.65
C CYS A 122 -9.03 7.53 10.39
N MET A 123 -10.06 8.39 10.36
CA MET A 123 -10.95 8.51 9.19
C MET A 123 -10.19 8.93 7.93
N GLU A 124 -9.33 9.93 8.04
CA GLU A 124 -8.48 10.40 6.94
C GLU A 124 -7.45 9.35 6.48
N ALA A 125 -6.90 8.58 7.42
CA ALA A 125 -6.00 7.48 7.09
C ALA A 125 -6.72 6.28 6.45
N ILE A 126 -7.97 6.01 6.83
CA ILE A 126 -8.84 5.00 6.19
C ILE A 126 -9.15 5.42 4.76
N ASP A 127 -9.55 6.68 4.54
CA ASP A 127 -9.80 7.25 3.21
C ASP A 127 -8.57 7.10 2.30
N ALA A 128 -7.40 7.51 2.79
CA ALA A 128 -6.15 7.36 2.06
C ALA A 128 -5.79 5.90 1.72
N ALA A 129 -6.10 4.94 2.61
CA ALA A 129 -5.88 3.52 2.38
C ALA A 129 -6.84 2.96 1.32
N ASP A 130 -8.12 3.37 1.34
CA ASP A 130 -9.12 2.94 0.36
C ASP A 130 -8.83 3.52 -1.03
N GLU A 131 -8.53 4.81 -1.12
CA GLU A 131 -8.16 5.45 -2.39
C GLU A 131 -6.87 4.84 -2.97
N SER A 132 -5.89 4.55 -2.11
CA SER A 132 -4.66 3.85 -2.52
C SER A 132 -4.97 2.45 -3.05
N ARG A 133 -5.90 1.73 -2.41
CA ARG A 133 -6.31 0.39 -2.85
C ARG A 133 -7.01 0.45 -4.20
N ASP A 134 -7.85 1.45 -4.44
CA ASP A 134 -8.48 1.67 -5.75
C ASP A 134 -7.45 1.90 -6.86
N ARG A 135 -6.37 2.66 -6.59
CA ARG A 135 -5.26 2.80 -7.54
C ARG A 135 -4.58 1.47 -7.83
N VAL A 136 -4.34 0.65 -6.81
CA VAL A 136 -3.74 -0.69 -6.97
C VAL A 136 -4.64 -1.60 -7.82
N LEU A 137 -5.95 -1.56 -7.61
CA LEU A 137 -6.91 -2.34 -8.40
C LEU A 137 -6.95 -1.88 -9.87
N GLU A 138 -6.84 -0.58 -10.12
CA GLU A 138 -6.72 -0.05 -11.49
C GLU A 138 -5.39 -0.48 -12.14
N MET A 139 -4.28 -0.48 -11.41
CA MET A 139 -2.99 -1.00 -11.91
C MET A 139 -3.08 -2.48 -12.29
N LEU A 140 -3.76 -3.30 -11.47
CA LEU A 140 -3.99 -4.71 -11.76
C LEU A 140 -4.85 -4.91 -13.02
N ARG A 141 -5.88 -4.09 -13.21
CA ARG A 141 -6.72 -4.10 -14.42
C ARG A 141 -5.88 -3.82 -15.66
N ARG A 142 -5.06 -2.76 -15.64
CA ARG A 142 -4.18 -2.39 -16.76
C ARG A 142 -3.13 -3.44 -17.09
N LEU A 143 -2.60 -4.13 -16.07
CA LEU A 143 -1.69 -5.26 -16.28
C LEU A 143 -2.41 -6.41 -17.02
N ALA A 144 -3.64 -6.74 -16.61
CA ALA A 144 -4.41 -7.78 -17.28
C ALA A 144 -4.74 -7.44 -18.74
N ASP A 145 -5.13 -6.19 -19.02
CA ASP A 145 -5.42 -5.71 -20.38
C ASP A 145 -4.17 -5.79 -21.28
N ARG A 146 -2.99 -5.45 -20.73
CA ARG A 146 -1.71 -5.57 -21.43
C ARG A 146 -1.40 -7.03 -21.77
N ASP A 147 -1.57 -7.94 -20.82
CA ASP A 147 -1.27 -9.37 -21.02
C ASP A 147 -2.19 -9.96 -22.10
N GLN A 148 -3.47 -9.58 -22.12
CA GLN A 148 -4.42 -9.97 -23.17
C GLN A 148 -4.01 -9.43 -24.55
N GLY A 149 -3.66 -8.14 -24.64
CA GLY A 149 -3.22 -7.53 -25.90
C GLY A 149 -1.88 -8.07 -26.42
N VAL A 150 -1.05 -8.69 -25.56
CA VAL A 150 0.15 -9.43 -26.00
C VAL A 150 -0.24 -10.79 -26.60
N VAL A 151 -1.17 -11.52 -25.97
CA VAL A 151 -1.66 -12.81 -26.47
C VAL A 151 -2.35 -12.66 -27.83
N GLU A 152 -3.23 -11.67 -27.99
CA GLU A 152 -3.94 -11.42 -29.26
C GLU A 152 -2.99 -11.08 -30.41
N ARG A 153 -1.93 -10.29 -30.15
CA ARG A 153 -0.90 -9.97 -31.16
C ARG A 153 -0.08 -11.20 -31.55
N GLY A 154 0.19 -12.11 -30.62
CA GLY A 154 0.89 -13.36 -30.90
C GLY A 154 0.10 -14.29 -31.82
N TRP A 155 -1.23 -14.29 -31.71
CA TRP A 155 -2.11 -15.08 -32.60
C TRP A 155 -2.34 -14.44 -33.97
N ALA A 156 -2.18 -13.13 -34.11
CA ALA A 156 -2.31 -12.44 -35.40
C ALA A 156 -1.07 -12.60 -36.32
N THR A 157 0.05 -13.11 -35.79
CA THR A 157 1.31 -13.27 -36.52
C THR A 157 1.72 -14.73 -36.80
N GLY A 158 0.85 -15.70 -36.51
CA GLY A 158 1.07 -17.14 -36.79
C GLY A 158 0.12 -17.67 -37.85
#